data_AF-A0A9P7LKE7-F1
#
_entry.id   AF-A0A9P7LKE7-F1
#
_cell.length_a   1.000
_cell.length_b   1.000
_cell.length_c   1.000
_cell.angle_alpha   90.00
_cell.angle_beta   90.00
_cell.angle_gamma   90.00
#
_symmetry.space_group_name_H-M   'P 1'
#
loop_
_entity.id
_entity.type
_entity.pdbx_description
1 polymer ?
#
loop_
_entity_poly.entity_id
_entity_poly.type
_entity_poly.pdbx_seq_one_letter_code
_entity_poly.pdbx_strand_id
1 'polypeptide(L)'
;MPESTEATKLAQRALEEHGPLKEVEPSIVGIDGHRFRINYGVPQEVTDRLNALFDQDEVKYEDIPDDLKAYEEKEDSKDDNMEKSGK
;
A
#
# COMPACT_ATOMS: atom_id res chain seq x y z
N MET A 1 -31.77 -31.47 -24.38
CA MET A 1 -31.76 -31.13 -22.94
C MET A 1 -30.81 -29.96 -22.76
N PRO A 2 -31.27 -28.71 -22.53
CA PRO A 2 -30.38 -27.61 -22.15
C PRO A 2 -30.75 -27.13 -20.74
N GLU A 3 -30.20 -27.76 -19.70
CA GLU A 3 -30.40 -27.36 -18.29
C GLU A 3 -29.14 -26.70 -17.69
N SER A 4 -28.23 -26.16 -18.51
CA SER A 4 -26.89 -25.76 -18.03
C SER A 4 -26.61 -24.26 -18.07
N THR A 5 -27.63 -23.41 -17.93
CA THR A 5 -27.45 -21.95 -18.11
C THR A 5 -27.84 -21.10 -16.89
N GLU A 6 -28.63 -21.60 -15.94
CA GLU A 6 -29.07 -20.79 -14.80
C GLU A 6 -28.00 -20.66 -13.71
N ALA A 7 -27.26 -21.74 -13.39
CA ALA A 7 -26.19 -21.71 -12.39
C ALA A 7 -25.07 -20.74 -12.78
N THR A 8 -24.70 -20.69 -14.07
CA THR A 8 -23.66 -19.80 -14.59
C THR A 8 -24.10 -18.34 -14.58
N LYS A 9 -25.38 -18.04 -14.82
CA LYS A 9 -25.93 -16.68 -14.67
C LYS A 9 -25.94 -16.23 -13.21
N LEU A 10 -26.19 -17.16 -12.27
CA LEU A 10 -26.21 -16.87 -10.83
C LEU A 10 -24.82 -16.52 -10.29
N ALA A 11 -23.79 -17.22 -10.74
CA ALA A 11 -22.41 -16.92 -10.39
C ALA A 11 -21.95 -15.56 -10.96
N GLN A 12 -22.34 -15.23 -12.20
CA GLN A 12 -21.98 -13.95 -12.83
C GLN A 12 -22.59 -12.74 -12.11
N ARG A 13 -23.87 -12.81 -11.68
CA ARG A 13 -24.51 -11.72 -10.92
C ARG A 13 -23.94 -11.53 -9.51
N ALA A 14 -23.47 -12.60 -8.86
CA ALA A 14 -22.84 -12.51 -7.54
C ALA A 14 -21.45 -11.85 -7.60
N LEU A 15 -20.73 -12.03 -8.72
CA LEU A 15 -19.46 -11.34 -8.97
C LEU A 15 -19.67 -9.86 -9.34
N GLU A 16 -20.83 -9.48 -9.88
CA GLU A 16 -21.14 -8.09 -10.24
C GLU A 16 -21.60 -7.24 -9.03
N GLU A 17 -22.08 -7.85 -7.94
CA GLU A 17 -22.45 -7.13 -6.70
C GLU A 17 -21.22 -6.69 -5.90
N HIS A 18 -20.15 -7.49 -5.92
CA HIS A 18 -18.82 -7.04 -5.53
C HIS A 18 -18.17 -6.36 -6.73
N GLY A 19 -18.58 -5.11 -7.00
CA GLY A 19 -18.00 -4.29 -8.06
C GLY A 19 -16.47 -4.38 -8.07
N PRO A 20 -15.83 -4.21 -9.25
CA PRO A 20 -14.40 -4.48 -9.46
C PRO A 20 -13.63 -3.91 -8.29
N LEU A 21 -12.86 -4.77 -7.59
CA LEU A 21 -12.01 -4.36 -6.47
C LEU A 21 -11.27 -3.13 -6.93
N LYS A 22 -11.70 -1.95 -6.45
CA LYS A 22 -11.21 -0.70 -7.00
C LYS A 22 -9.71 -0.74 -6.74
N GLU A 23 -8.93 -0.74 -7.81
CA GLU A 23 -7.48 -0.59 -7.74
C GLU A 23 -7.27 0.79 -7.11
N VAL A 24 -7.18 0.79 -5.78
CA VAL A 24 -6.93 1.97 -4.99
C VAL A 24 -5.46 2.27 -5.18
N GLU A 25 -5.17 3.43 -5.74
CA GLU A 25 -3.80 3.88 -5.89
C GLU A 25 -3.11 3.83 -4.52
N PRO A 26 -1.85 3.34 -4.46
CA PRO A 26 -1.12 3.26 -3.22
C PRO A 26 -1.10 4.65 -2.57
N SER A 27 -1.69 4.74 -1.39
CA SER A 27 -1.74 6.00 -0.66
C SER A 27 -0.39 6.20 0.04
N ILE A 28 0.08 7.44 0.09
CA ILE A 28 1.35 7.79 0.76
C ILE A 28 1.02 8.83 1.83
N VAL A 29 1.53 8.60 3.03
CA VAL A 29 1.39 9.48 4.18
C VAL A 29 2.73 10.17 4.46
N GLY A 30 2.71 11.47 4.69
CA GLY A 30 3.90 12.27 4.95
C GLY A 30 3.98 12.70 6.43
N ILE A 31 4.85 12.08 7.23
CA ILE A 31 5.02 12.40 8.65
C ILE A 31 6.44 12.94 8.85
N ASP A 32 6.57 14.12 9.48
CA ASP A 32 7.88 14.73 9.79
C ASP A 32 8.80 14.91 8.57
N GLY A 33 8.22 15.05 7.36
CA GLY A 33 8.98 15.13 6.09
C GLY A 33 9.35 13.77 5.47
N HIS A 34 9.01 12.67 6.13
CA HIS A 34 9.22 11.31 5.65
C HIS A 34 7.95 10.76 4.99
N ARG A 35 8.12 10.06 3.86
CA ARG A 35 7.01 9.48 3.08
C ARG A 35 6.88 8.00 3.40
N PHE A 36 5.68 7.57 3.77
CA PHE A 36 5.38 6.18 4.10
C PHE A 36 4.32 5.65 3.15
N ARG A 37 4.59 4.48 2.57
CA ARG A 37 3.62 3.77 1.75
C ARG A 37 2.58 3.14 2.66
N ILE A 38 1.31 3.34 2.34
CA ILE A 38 0.17 2.71 3.02
C ILE A 38 -0.76 2.04 2.00
N ASN A 39 -1.74 1.29 2.49
CA ASN A 39 -2.74 0.57 1.70
C ASN A 39 -2.18 -0.67 0.97
N TYR A 40 -1.46 -0.51 -0.14
CA TYR A 40 -1.10 -1.65 -1.01
C TYR A 40 0.17 -2.36 -0.54
N GLY A 41 0.03 -3.60 -0.06
CA GLY A 41 1.14 -4.39 0.51
C GLY A 41 1.44 -4.08 1.97
N VAL A 42 0.56 -3.32 2.62
CA VAL A 42 0.71 -2.83 3.99
C VAL A 42 -0.47 -3.29 4.82
N PRO A 43 -0.26 -3.92 5.99
CA PRO A 43 -1.34 -4.34 6.86
C PRO A 43 -2.25 -3.15 7.23
N GLN A 44 -3.54 -3.43 7.42
CA GLN A 44 -4.50 -2.38 7.80
C GLN A 44 -4.12 -1.70 9.13
N GLU A 45 -3.61 -2.45 10.12
CA GLU A 45 -3.10 -1.88 11.38
C GLU A 45 -1.96 -0.88 11.17
N VAL A 46 -1.05 -1.16 10.24
CA VAL A 46 0.07 -0.26 9.91
C VAL A 46 -0.46 1.00 9.24
N THR A 47 -1.40 0.84 8.31
CA THR A 47 -2.07 1.97 7.63
C THR A 47 -2.83 2.85 8.62
N ASP A 48 -3.59 2.26 9.55
CA ASP A 48 -4.35 3.00 10.57
C ASP A 48 -3.44 3.77 11.52
N ARG A 49 -2.36 3.12 12.00
CA ARG A 49 -1.35 3.78 12.84
C ARG A 49 -0.66 4.94 12.13
N LEU A 50 -0.23 4.76 10.88
CA LEU A 50 0.39 5.86 10.11
C LEU A 50 -0.59 7.00 9.87
N ASN A 51 -1.87 6.71 9.60
CA ASN A 51 -2.89 7.77 9.49
C ASN A 51 -3.13 8.48 10.83
N ALA A 52 -3.17 7.76 11.94
CA ALA A 52 -3.33 8.35 13.27
C ALA A 52 -2.15 9.23 13.66
N LEU A 53 -0.93 8.85 13.25
CA LEU A 53 0.27 9.66 13.42
C LEU A 53 0.28 10.90 12.51
N PHE A 54 -0.26 10.79 11.30
CA PHE A 54 -0.42 11.91 10.38
C PHE A 54 -1.48 12.92 10.83
N ASP A 55 -2.57 12.43 11.43
CA ASP A 55 -3.63 13.27 12.02
C ASP A 55 -3.13 13.99 13.28
N GLN A 56 -2.08 13.47 13.94
CA GLN A 56 -1.41 14.16 15.03
C GLN A 56 -0.41 15.21 14.51
N ASP A 57 -0.74 16.48 14.75
CA ASP A 57 0.05 17.65 14.35
C ASP A 57 1.51 17.69 14.91
N GLU A 58 1.81 16.94 15.98
CA GLU A 58 3.11 16.97 16.69
C GLU A 58 3.88 15.63 16.68
N VAL A 59 3.64 14.75 15.70
CA VAL A 59 4.44 13.51 15.58
C VAL A 59 5.75 13.76 14.86
N LYS A 60 6.85 13.30 15.48
CA LYS A 60 8.20 13.28 14.89
C LYS A 60 8.57 11.90 14.41
N TYR A 61 9.53 11.81 13.47
CA TYR A 61 10.05 10.54 12.99
C TYR A 61 10.58 9.64 14.12
N GLU A 62 11.15 10.22 15.17
CA GLU A 62 11.66 9.47 16.32
C GLU A 62 10.57 8.74 17.11
N ASP A 63 9.34 9.26 17.10
CA ASP A 63 8.18 8.66 17.78
C ASP A 63 7.55 7.53 16.96
N ILE A 64 7.78 7.52 15.64
CA ILE A 64 7.31 6.46 14.75
C ILE A 64 8.04 5.15 15.09
N PRO A 65 7.32 4.08 15.46
CA PRO A 65 7.92 2.78 15.71
C PRO A 65 8.63 2.23 14.46
N ASP A 66 9.73 1.51 14.67
CA ASP A 66 10.59 0.97 13.61
C ASP A 66 9.82 0.06 12.62
N ASP A 67 8.81 -0.63 13.14
CA ASP A 67 7.88 -1.46 12.36
C ASP A 67 7.14 -0.65 11.27
N LEU A 68 6.79 0.60 11.55
CA LEU A 68 6.20 1.52 10.57
C LEU A 68 7.28 2.15 9.68
N LYS A 69 8.48 2.40 10.22
CA LYS A 69 9.62 2.91 9.43
C LYS A 69 10.08 1.97 8.33
N ALA A 70 9.85 0.67 8.48
CA ALA A 70 10.09 -0.31 7.43
C ALA A 70 9.26 -0.06 6.15
N TYR A 71 8.16 0.70 6.25
CA TYR A 71 7.28 1.09 5.14
C TYR A 71 7.55 2.50 4.61
N GLU A 72 8.61 3.14 5.09
CA GLU A 72 9.10 4.38 4.52
C GLU A 72 9.48 4.16 3.05
N GLU A 73 8.93 4.97 2.16
CA GLU A 73 9.43 5.12 0.80
C GLU A 73 10.79 5.81 0.90
N LYS A 74 11.81 4.98 1.09
CA LYS A 74 13.16 5.39 0.77
C LYS A 74 13.14 5.59 -0.75
N GLU A 75 13.24 6.84 -1.18
CA GLU A 75 13.85 7.12 -2.47
C GLU A 75 15.26 6.54 -2.36
N ASP A 76 15.39 5.24 -2.62
CA ASP A 76 16.62 4.58 -2.98
C ASP A 76 17.09 5.36 -4.20
N SER A 77 17.86 6.42 -3.90
CA SER A 77 18.77 7.03 -4.83
C SER A 77 19.54 5.85 -5.39
N LYS A 78 19.17 5.45 -6.61
CA LYS A 78 20.00 4.60 -7.47
C LYS A 78 21.30 5.36 -7.72
N ASP A 79 22.14 5.43 -6.70
CA ASP A 79 23.53 5.77 -6.78
C ASP A 79 24.31 4.47 -6.52
N ASP A 80 24.06 3.48 -7.38
CA ASP A 80 25.08 2.50 -7.73
C ASP A 80 25.51 2.79 -9.17
N ASN A 81 26.08 3.98 -9.33
CA ASN A 81 27.04 4.25 -10.38
C ASN A 81 28.34 4.62 -9.69
N MET A 82 29.13 3.63 -9.28
CA MET A 82 30.58 3.63 -9.47
C MET A 82 31.18 2.35 -8.88
N GLU A 83 31.46 1.35 -9.72
CA GLU A 83 32.76 0.68 -9.61
C GLU A 83 33.19 0.17 -10.98
N LYS A 84 34.06 0.98 -11.60
CA LYS A 84 34.83 0.62 -12.77
C LYS A 84 35.64 -0.65 -12.48
N SER A 85 35.20 -1.79 -12.98
CA SER A 85 36.11 -2.92 -13.16
C SER A 85 36.88 -2.74 -14.47
N GLY A 86 37.91 -1.89 -14.39
CA GLY A 86 39.08 -2.04 -15.25
C GLY A 86 40.01 -3.05 -14.60
N LYS A 87 40.19 -4.21 -15.24
CA LYS A 87 41.48 -4.89 -15.30
C LYS A 87 41.51 -5.86 -16.47
#